data_AF-A0A6H9Y6B7-F1
#
_entry.id   AF-A0A6H9Y6B7-F1
#
_cell.length_a   1.000
_cell.length_b   1.000
_cell.length_c   1.000
_cell.angle_alpha   90.00
_cell.angle_beta   90.00
_cell.angle_gamma   90.00
#
_symmetry.space_group_name_H-M   'P 1'
#
loop_
_entity.id
_entity.type
_entity.pdbx_description
1 polymer ?
#
loop_
_entity_poly.entity_id
_entity_poly.type
_entity_poly.pdbx_seq_one_letter_code
_entity_poly.pdbx_strand_id
1 'polypeptide(L)'
;MSEVEIASLAGMFTTFISVIIFLIYLITNDYRPIERRAIRMAILAGVASVAAVIGAVVAIYFFVSEVIGAFLWFPSIGLAIIVVWHASKITYRKIAKQ
;
A
#
# COMPACT_ATOMS: atom_id res chain seq x y z
N MET A 1 16.18 -10.20 -20.03
CA MET A 1 14.96 -10.16 -19.20
C MET A 1 14.06 -11.28 -19.67
N SER A 2 13.70 -12.22 -18.79
CA SER A 2 12.85 -13.37 -19.15
C SER A 2 11.39 -12.93 -19.35
N GLU A 3 10.60 -13.71 -20.08
CA GLU A 3 9.16 -13.43 -20.25
C GLU A 3 8.42 -13.34 -18.91
N VAL A 4 8.87 -14.10 -17.91
CA VAL A 4 8.35 -14.07 -16.54
C VAL A 4 8.64 -12.73 -15.85
N GLU A 5 9.83 -12.18 -16.04
CA GLU A 5 10.19 -10.85 -15.53
C GLU A 5 9.35 -9.76 -16.21
N ILE A 6 9.10 -9.87 -17.51
CA ILE A 6 8.27 -8.89 -18.24
C ILE A 6 6.82 -8.96 -17.76
N ALA A 7 6.26 -10.16 -17.60
CA ALA A 7 4.90 -10.35 -17.12
C ALA A 7 4.72 -9.87 -15.67
N SER A 8 5.70 -10.13 -14.80
CA SER A 8 5.67 -9.64 -13.41
C SER A 8 5.81 -8.12 -13.33
N LEU A 9 6.67 -7.52 -14.15
CA LEU A 9 6.79 -6.05 -14.24
C LEU A 9 5.48 -5.43 -14.74
N ALA A 10 4.87 -6.00 -15.78
CA ALA A 10 3.59 -5.54 -16.32
C ALA A 10 2.46 -5.61 -15.29
N GLY A 11 2.37 -6.71 -14.52
CA GLY A 11 1.41 -6.89 -13.43
C GLY A 11 1.62 -5.90 -12.28
N MET A 12 2.89 -5.61 -11.95
CA MET A 12 3.23 -4.58 -10.96
C MET A 12 2.74 -3.21 -11.42
N PHE A 13 3.00 -2.81 -12.68
CA PHE A 13 2.56 -1.53 -13.22
C PHE A 13 1.04 -1.41 -13.27
N THR A 14 0.31 -2.45 -13.69
CA THR A 14 -1.17 -2.41 -13.72
C THR A 14 -1.73 -2.20 -12.31
N THR A 15 -1.18 -2.91 -11.32
CA THR A 15 -1.59 -2.79 -9.92
C THR A 15 -1.32 -1.38 -9.39
N PHE A 16 -0.13 -0.82 -9.65
CA PHE A 16 0.21 0.56 -9.24
C PHE A 16 -0.73 1.59 -9.86
N ILE A 17 -1.03 1.46 -11.16
CA ILE A 17 -1.95 2.38 -11.85
C ILE A 17 -3.34 2.34 -11.21
N SER A 18 -3.88 1.15 -10.95
CA SER A 18 -5.19 1.01 -10.28
C SER A 18 -5.20 1.62 -8.88
N VAL A 19 -4.12 1.45 -8.10
CA VAL A 19 -3.98 2.06 -6.77
C VAL A 19 -3.93 3.58 -6.87
N ILE A 20 -3.16 4.14 -7.81
CA ILE A 20 -3.08 5.59 -8.02
C ILE A 20 -4.45 6.17 -8.39
N ILE A 21 -5.17 5.55 -9.31
CA ILE A 21 -6.53 5.98 -9.69
C ILE A 21 -7.47 5.97 -8.48
N PHE A 22 -7.43 4.92 -7.66
CA PHE A 22 -8.25 4.81 -6.45
C PHE A 22 -7.90 5.89 -5.42
N LEU A 23 -6.60 6.19 -5.24
CA LEU A 23 -6.15 7.25 -4.35
C LEU A 23 -6.61 8.63 -4.84
N ILE A 24 -6.51 8.91 -6.14
CA ILE A 24 -7.02 10.15 -6.74
C ILE A 24 -8.52 10.27 -6.49
N TYR A 25 -9.29 9.21 -6.75
CA TYR A 25 -10.73 9.17 -6.51
C TYR A 25 -11.09 9.53 -5.05
N LEU A 26 -10.37 8.95 -4.09
CA LEU A 26 -10.57 9.26 -2.67
C LEU A 26 -10.21 10.70 -2.30
N ILE A 27 -9.25 11.32 -2.99
CA ILE A 27 -8.88 12.73 -2.76
C ILE A 27 -9.90 13.68 -3.37
N THR A 28 -10.48 13.31 -4.52
CA THR A 28 -11.44 14.14 -5.27
C THR A 28 -12.88 14.06 -4.76
N ASN A 29 -13.23 13.05 -3.97
CA ASN A 29 -14.57 12.95 -3.40
C ASN A 29 -14.86 14.08 -2.41
N ASP A 30 -16.09 14.60 -2.46
CA ASP A 30 -16.52 15.71 -1.62
C ASP A 30 -16.95 15.24 -0.22
N TYR A 31 -15.95 15.07 0.65
CA TYR A 31 -16.15 14.74 2.05
C TYR A 31 -16.29 15.99 2.92
N ARG A 32 -16.96 15.83 4.08
CA ARG A 32 -17.03 16.86 5.12
C ARG A 32 -15.62 17.21 5.61
N PRO A 33 -15.36 18.42 6.14
CA PRO A 33 -14.00 18.87 6.49
C PRO A 33 -13.23 17.91 7.41
N ILE A 34 -13.91 17.30 8.38
CA ILE A 34 -13.32 16.34 9.33
C ILE A 34 -12.98 15.01 8.64
N GLU A 35 -13.90 14.51 7.82
CA GLU A 35 -13.71 13.27 7.04
C GLU A 35 -12.56 13.42 6.04
N ARG A 36 -12.46 14.59 5.39
CA ARG A 36 -11.38 14.92 4.45
C ARG A 36 -10.00 14.86 5.11
N ARG A 37 -9.87 15.35 6.36
CA ARG A 37 -8.62 15.27 7.13
C ARG A 37 -8.30 13.83 7.53
N ALA A 38 -9.29 13.06 7.98
CA ALA A 38 -9.10 11.66 8.34
C ALA A 38 -8.70 10.79 7.14
N ILE A 39 -9.31 11.02 5.98
CA ILE A 39 -9.01 10.30 4.73
C ILE A 39 -7.59 10.62 4.25
N ARG A 40 -7.16 11.88 4.27
CA ARG A 40 -5.78 12.24 3.90
C ARG A 40 -4.75 11.55 4.79
N MET A 41 -4.99 11.51 6.10
CA MET A 41 -4.08 10.84 7.05
C MET A 41 -4.13 9.31 6.91
N ALA A 42 -5.30 8.74 6.62
CA ALA A 42 -5.46 7.32 6.30
C ALA A 42 -4.72 6.93 5.01
N ILE A 43 -4.80 7.76 3.97
CA ILE A 43 -4.06 7.58 2.72
C ILE A 43 -2.55 7.63 2.98
N LEU A 44 -2.06 8.65 3.70
CA LEU A 44 -0.64 8.76 4.03
C LEU A 44 -0.14 7.56 4.85
N ALA A 45 -0.90 7.15 5.87
CA ALA A 45 -0.58 5.98 6.68
C ALA A 45 -0.60 4.70 5.84
N GLY A 46 -1.54 4.58 4.91
CA GLY A 46 -1.63 3.46 3.99
C GLY A 46 -0.44 3.39 3.03
N VAL A 47 -0.08 4.49 2.39
CA VAL A 47 1.09 4.59 1.50
C VAL A 47 2.38 4.26 2.26
N ALA A 48 2.56 4.83 3.45
CA ALA A 48 3.74 4.55 4.28
C ALA A 48 3.81 3.06 4.69
N SER A 49 2.68 2.45 5.02
CA SER A 49 2.59 1.04 5.40
C SER A 49 2.93 0.11 4.23
N VAL A 50 2.38 0.38 3.04
CA VAL A 50 2.69 -0.35 1.82
C VAL A 50 4.18 -0.22 1.48
N ALA A 51 4.72 0.99 1.55
CA ALA A 51 6.15 1.25 1.30
C ALA A 51 7.04 0.49 2.29
N ALA A 52 6.68 0.43 3.57
CA ALA A 52 7.41 -0.33 4.58
C ALA A 52 7.40 -1.84 4.30
N VAL A 53 6.23 -2.39 3.93
CA VAL A 53 6.10 -3.81 3.58
C VAL A 53 6.90 -4.15 2.32
N ILE A 54 6.76 -3.37 1.25
CA ILE A 54 7.53 -3.56 0.02
C ILE A 54 9.02 -3.41 0.28
N GLY A 55 9.43 -2.39 1.04
CA GLY A 55 10.83 -2.17 1.42
C GLY A 55 11.42 -3.37 2.16
N ALA A 56 10.66 -3.97 3.08
CA ALA A 56 11.08 -5.18 3.78
C ALA A 56 11.23 -6.39 2.84
N VAL A 57 10.27 -6.60 1.92
CA VAL A 57 10.33 -7.70 0.93
C VAL A 57 11.53 -7.52 -0.01
N VAL A 58 11.74 -6.31 -0.51
CA VAL A 58 12.87 -5.97 -1.38
C VAL A 58 14.19 -6.16 -0.65
N ALA A 59 14.29 -5.75 0.62
CA ALA A 59 15.48 -5.97 1.42
C ALA A 59 15.76 -7.47 1.62
N ILE A 60 14.73 -8.28 1.91
CA ILE A 60 14.88 -9.74 2.03
C ILE A 60 15.33 -10.35 0.70
N TYR A 61 14.75 -9.90 -0.42
CA TYR A 61 15.11 -10.38 -1.76
C TYR A 61 16.59 -10.12 -2.10
N PHE A 62 17.07 -8.90 -1.88
CA PHE A 62 18.45 -8.52 -2.27
C PHE A 62 19.52 -8.91 -1.24
N PHE A 63 19.21 -8.90 0.06
CA PHE A 63 20.22 -9.07 1.11
C PHE A 63 20.17 -10.42 1.85
N VAL A 64 19.08 -11.19 1.72
CA VAL A 64 18.90 -12.46 2.47
C VAL A 64 18.77 -13.65 1.53
N SER A 65 17.74 -13.68 0.69
CA SER A 65 17.49 -14.79 -0.23
C SER A 65 16.48 -14.37 -1.29
N GLU A 66 16.88 -14.54 -2.54
CA GLU A 66 16.06 -14.25 -3.70
C GLU A 66 14.77 -15.08 -3.71
N VAL A 67 14.87 -16.37 -3.38
CA VAL A 67 13.73 -17.31 -3.37
C VAL A 67 12.72 -16.96 -2.28
N ILE A 68 13.22 -16.59 -1.09
CA ILE A 68 12.35 -16.20 0.04
C ILE A 68 11.69 -14.86 -0.29
N GLY A 69 12.44 -13.88 -0.79
CA GLY A 69 11.89 -12.60 -1.24
C GLY A 69 10.82 -12.76 -2.30
N ALA A 70 11.07 -13.64 -3.30
CA ALA A 70 10.12 -13.98 -4.35
C ALA A 70 8.79 -14.53 -3.78
N PHE A 71 8.88 -15.46 -2.83
CA PHE A 71 7.70 -16.05 -2.16
C PHE A 71 6.94 -15.06 -1.29
N LEU A 72 7.63 -14.08 -0.70
CA LEU A 72 7.02 -13.12 0.21
C LEU A 72 6.20 -12.03 -0.51
N TRP A 73 6.39 -11.79 -1.81
CA TRP A 73 5.62 -10.78 -2.55
C TRP A 73 4.11 -10.97 -2.43
N PHE A 74 3.62 -12.20 -2.59
CA PHE A 74 2.19 -12.51 -2.60
C PHE A 74 1.51 -12.31 -1.23
N PRO A 75 1.99 -12.90 -0.11
CA PRO A 75 1.40 -12.69 1.21
C PRO A 75 1.55 -11.23 1.70
N SER A 76 2.59 -10.52 1.23
CA SER A 76 2.83 -9.12 1.59
C SER A 76 1.74 -8.17 1.12
N ILE A 77 1.06 -8.48 0.00
CA ILE A 77 -0.09 -7.71 -0.47
C ILE A 77 -1.23 -7.80 0.55
N GLY A 78 -1.54 -9.00 1.04
CA GLY A 78 -2.56 -9.20 2.08
C GLY A 78 -2.21 -8.49 3.39
N LEU A 79 -0.95 -8.58 3.80
CA LEU A 79 -0.43 -7.88 4.98
C LEU A 79 -0.53 -6.36 4.85
N ALA A 80 -0.17 -5.81 3.68
CA ALA A 80 -0.27 -4.39 3.42
C ALA A 80 -1.72 -3.89 3.53
N ILE A 81 -2.70 -4.63 2.99
CA ILE A 81 -4.14 -4.30 3.11
C ILE A 81 -4.57 -4.25 4.59
N ILE A 82 -4.17 -5.24 5.40
CA ILE A 82 -4.51 -5.30 6.82
C ILE A 82 -3.89 -4.12 7.58
N VAL A 83 -2.63 -3.80 7.31
CA VAL A 83 -1.93 -2.68 7.97
C VAL A 83 -2.55 -1.35 7.56
N VAL A 84 -2.86 -1.13 6.29
CA VAL A 84 -3.58 0.06 5.80
C VAL A 84 -4.91 0.21 6.52
N TRP A 85 -5.70 -0.87 6.63
CA TRP A 85 -6.98 -0.84 7.32
C TRP A 85 -6.84 -0.49 8.81
N HIS A 86 -5.89 -1.12 9.51
CA HIS A 86 -5.61 -0.82 10.93
C HIS A 86 -5.14 0.61 11.14
N ALA A 87 -4.16 1.07 10.35
CA ALA A 87 -3.59 2.41 10.46
C ALA A 87 -4.66 3.48 10.17
N SER A 88 -5.50 3.26 9.16
CA SER A 88 -6.63 4.14 8.83
C SER A 88 -7.64 4.22 9.96
N LYS A 89 -8.03 3.07 10.54
CA LYS A 89 -8.98 2.99 11.65
C LYS A 89 -8.47 3.69 12.92
N ILE A 90 -7.19 3.50 13.27
CA ILE A 90 -6.55 4.16 14.41
C ILE A 90 -6.52 5.68 14.20
N THR A 91 -6.14 6.11 13.01
CA THR A 91 -6.03 7.53 12.65
C THR A 91 -7.39 8.22 12.68
N TYR A 92 -8.43 7.59 12.12
CA TYR A 92 -9.80 8.08 12.20
C TYR A 92 -10.27 8.21 13.67
N ARG A 93 -10.05 7.19 14.49
CA ARG A 93 -10.41 7.21 15.92
C ARG A 93 -9.69 8.30 16.72
N LYS A 94 -8.43 8.59 16.41
CA LYS A 94 -7.68 9.68 17.06
C LYS A 94 -8.22 11.05 16.67
N ILE A 95 -8.52 11.25 15.39
CA ILE A 95 -9.03 12.53 14.88
C ILE A 95 -10.47 12.79 15.33
N ALA A 96 -11.32 11.77 15.37
CA ALA A 96 -12.73 11.90 15.80
C ALA A 96 -12.91 12.12 17.32
N LYS A 97 -11.84 11.94 18.11
CA LYS A 97 -11.84 12.22 19.57
C LYS A 97 -11.29 13.61 19.91
N GLN A 98 -10.84 14.38 18.92
CA GLN A 98 -10.47 15.80 19.05
C GLN A 98 -11.64 16.68 18.62
#